data_AF-A0A8T5T2Q1-F1
#
_entry.id   AF-A0A8T5T2Q1-F1
#
_cell.length_a   1.000
_cell.length_b   1.000
_cell.length_c   1.000
_cell.angle_alpha   90.00
_cell.angle_beta   90.00
_cell.angle_gamma   90.00
#
_symmetry.space_group_name_H-M   'P 1'
#
loop_
_entity.id
_entity.type
_entity.pdbx_description
1 polymer ?
#
loop_
_entity_poly.entity_id
_entity_poly.type
_entity_poly.pdbx_seq_one_letter_code
_entity_poly.pdbx_strand_id
1 'polypeptide(L)'
;MSITFELDQDKLNAALISSRKIMLNKGQIEVLEKLHDCIHTALPSLSENVIELLMKTSCRDWEKEYVRPINDFRFIHVNERMAAFYQIFMFFIRRINDLLITPLDTSTVIFLRNASLINFKDFLEAEGYVVTYEIK
;
A
#
# COMPACT_ATOMS: atom_id res chain seq x y z
N MET A 1 -1.17 -4.56 -22.64
CA MET A 1 0.26 -4.24 -22.56
C MET A 1 0.72 -4.54 -21.14
N SER A 2 1.72 -5.39 -20.96
CA SER A 2 2.33 -5.63 -19.64
C SER A 2 3.27 -4.46 -19.36
N ILE A 3 3.03 -3.70 -18.29
CA ILE A 3 3.97 -2.67 -17.83
C ILE A 3 5.06 -3.38 -17.02
N THR A 4 6.24 -3.52 -17.62
CA THR A 4 7.43 -4.02 -16.93
C THR A 4 8.14 -2.86 -16.25
N PHE A 5 8.30 -2.95 -14.94
CA PHE A 5 8.99 -1.95 -14.13
C PHE A 5 10.43 -2.39 -13.86
N GLU A 6 11.40 -1.51 -14.07
CA GLU A 6 12.80 -1.77 -13.75
C GLU A 6 13.17 -1.18 -12.39
N LEU A 7 13.64 -2.04 -11.48
CA LEU A 7 14.08 -1.66 -10.14
C LEU A 7 15.58 -1.38 -10.12
N ASP A 8 15.97 -0.31 -9.43
CA ASP A 8 17.35 -0.03 -9.07
C ASP A 8 17.79 -0.99 -7.95
N GLN A 9 18.67 -1.93 -8.29
CA GLN A 9 19.06 -3.01 -7.39
C GLN A 9 19.83 -2.50 -6.16
N ASP A 10 20.59 -1.42 -6.28
CA ASP A 10 21.35 -0.86 -5.16
C ASP A 10 20.41 -0.20 -4.16
N LYS A 11 19.41 0.54 -4.65
CA LYS A 11 18.37 1.12 -3.80
C LYS A 11 17.50 0.05 -3.16
N LEU A 12 17.16 -1.01 -3.89
CA LEU A 12 16.41 -2.14 -3.36
C LEU A 12 17.18 -2.83 -2.21
N ASN A 13 18.47 -3.10 -2.41
CA ASN A 13 19.32 -3.71 -1.38
C ASN A 13 19.41 -2.83 -0.13
N ALA A 14 19.56 -1.51 -0.29
CA ALA A 14 19.56 -0.57 0.83
C ALA A 14 18.21 -0.56 1.57
N ALA A 15 17.10 -0.57 0.84
CA ALA A 15 15.76 -0.63 1.40
C ALA A 15 15.54 -1.94 2.18
N LEU A 16 15.95 -3.08 1.64
CA LEU A 16 15.91 -4.39 2.30
C LEU A 16 16.70 -4.39 3.62
N ILE A 17 17.88 -3.77 3.67
CA ILE A 17 18.66 -3.66 4.91
C ILE A 17 17.92 -2.79 5.93
N SER A 18 17.37 -1.66 5.49
CA SER A 18 16.67 -0.70 6.35
C SER A 18 15.35 -1.23 6.94
N SER A 19 14.72 -2.20 6.27
CA SER A 19 13.41 -2.75 6.64
C SER A 19 13.49 -3.99 7.53
N ARG A 20 14.66 -4.66 7.61
CA ARG A 20 14.85 -5.86 8.45
C ARG A 20 14.42 -5.71 9.90
N LYS A 21 14.49 -4.50 10.45
CA LYS A 21 14.12 -4.20 11.84
C LYS A 21 12.67 -3.73 12.00
N ILE A 22 11.90 -3.63 10.91
CA ILE A 22 10.49 -3.26 10.97
C ILE A 22 9.70 -4.46 11.47
N MET A 23 9.28 -4.37 12.72
CA MET A 23 8.28 -5.25 13.28
C MET A 23 6.92 -4.59 13.13
N LEU A 24 6.00 -5.28 12.47
CA LEU A 24 4.61 -4.85 12.39
C LEU A 24 3.84 -5.36 13.61
N ASN A 25 2.97 -4.51 14.14
CA ASN A 25 1.99 -4.95 15.13
C ASN A 25 0.88 -5.78 14.47
N LYS A 26 0.04 -6.44 15.29
CA LYS A 26 -1.00 -7.35 14.79
C LYS A 26 -1.98 -6.65 13.84
N GLY A 27 -2.36 -5.41 14.13
CA GLY A 27 -3.24 -4.63 13.23
C GLY A 27 -2.56 -4.32 11.91
N GLN A 28 -1.28 -3.96 11.92
CA GLN A 28 -0.50 -3.69 10.71
C GLN A 28 -0.35 -4.91 9.81
N ILE A 29 -0.20 -6.10 10.39
CA ILE A 29 -0.09 -7.35 9.63
C ILE A 29 -1.39 -7.62 8.88
N GLU A 30 -2.51 -7.56 9.57
CA GLU A 30 -3.83 -7.79 8.96
C GLU A 30 -4.14 -6.76 7.87
N VAL A 31 -3.85 -5.49 8.13
CA VAL A 31 -3.96 -4.44 7.11
C VAL A 31 -3.04 -4.75 5.94
N LEU A 32 -1.79 -5.14 6.18
CA LEU A 32 -0.84 -5.50 5.14
C LEU A 32 -1.33 -6.68 4.29
N GLU A 33 -1.91 -7.73 4.88
CA GLU A 33 -2.47 -8.86 4.14
C GLU A 33 -3.57 -8.40 3.17
N LYS A 34 -4.52 -7.59 3.65
CA LYS A 34 -5.60 -7.05 2.81
C LYS A 34 -5.09 -6.11 1.73
N LEU A 35 -4.06 -5.32 2.06
CA LEU A 35 -3.41 -4.41 1.12
C LEU A 35 -2.61 -5.19 0.07
N HIS A 36 -1.90 -6.24 0.47
CA HIS A 36 -1.04 -7.03 -0.40
C HIS A 36 -1.83 -7.58 -1.60
N ASP A 37 -2.98 -8.20 -1.35
CA ASP A 37 -3.81 -8.76 -2.43
C ASP A 37 -4.30 -7.68 -3.40
N CYS A 38 -4.68 -6.52 -2.88
CA CYS A 38 -5.13 -5.39 -3.71
C CYS A 38 -3.99 -4.83 -4.58
N ILE A 39 -2.79 -4.72 -4.01
CA ILE A 39 -1.61 -4.17 -4.68
C ILE A 39 -1.01 -5.16 -5.67
N HIS A 40 -0.94 -6.44 -5.31
CA HIS A 40 -0.47 -7.49 -6.22
C HIS A 40 -1.36 -7.59 -7.46
N THR A 41 -2.68 -7.46 -7.28
CA THR A 41 -3.62 -7.38 -8.41
C THR A 41 -3.37 -6.16 -9.29
N ALA A 42 -3.06 -4.99 -8.71
CA ALA A 42 -2.79 -3.76 -9.46
C ALA A 42 -1.39 -3.72 -10.10
N LEU A 43 -0.40 -4.39 -9.49
CA LEU A 43 1.02 -4.38 -9.87
C LEU A 43 1.57 -5.81 -9.99
N PRO A 44 1.07 -6.62 -10.94
CA PRO A 44 1.43 -8.04 -11.04
C PRO A 44 2.90 -8.28 -11.43
N SER A 45 3.61 -7.25 -11.92
CA SER A 45 5.02 -7.34 -12.32
C SER A 45 6.01 -7.15 -11.18
N LEU A 46 5.56 -6.72 -9.99
CA LEU A 46 6.41 -6.64 -8.80
C LEU A 46 6.41 -7.97 -8.06
N SER A 47 7.58 -8.39 -7.56
CA SER A 47 7.66 -9.59 -6.73
C SER A 47 7.00 -9.36 -5.36
N GLU A 48 6.42 -10.41 -4.79
CA GLU A 48 5.78 -10.38 -3.46
C GLU A 48 6.71 -9.81 -2.38
N ASN A 49 7.99 -10.19 -2.41
CA ASN A 49 9.00 -9.68 -1.47
C ASN A 49 9.18 -8.15 -1.55
N VAL A 50 9.12 -7.58 -2.76
CA VAL A 50 9.24 -6.13 -2.97
C VAL A 50 7.97 -5.44 -2.52
N ILE A 51 6.80 -6.01 -2.80
CA ILE A 51 5.51 -5.49 -2.33
C ILE A 51 5.50 -5.49 -0.79
N GLU A 52 5.83 -6.61 -0.15
CA GLU A 52 5.85 -6.73 1.32
C GLU A 52 6.80 -5.71 1.96
N LEU A 53 8.00 -5.54 1.40
CA LEU A 53 8.97 -4.52 1.80
C LEU A 53 8.37 -3.10 1.76
N LEU A 54 7.78 -2.74 0.63
CA LEU A 54 7.19 -1.43 0.38
C LEU A 54 5.98 -1.19 1.30
N MET A 55 5.15 -2.21 1.53
CA MET A 55 4.00 -2.13 2.42
C MET A 55 4.43 -1.95 3.88
N LYS A 56 5.40 -2.75 4.37
CA LYS A 56 5.94 -2.64 5.74
C LYS A 56 6.48 -1.24 6.03
N THR A 57 7.24 -0.70 5.09
CA THR A 57 7.82 0.64 5.22
C THR A 57 6.75 1.72 5.17
N SER A 58 5.76 1.60 4.29
CA SER A 58 4.64 2.54 4.15
C SER A 58 3.75 2.59 5.38
N CYS A 59 3.38 1.45 5.96
CA CYS A 59 2.60 1.40 7.20
C CYS A 59 3.33 2.08 8.37
N ARG A 60 4.66 1.87 8.47
CA ARG A 60 5.49 2.51 9.51
C ARG A 60 5.58 4.03 9.32
N ASP A 61 5.74 4.49 8.09
CA ASP A 61 5.85 5.92 7.81
C ASP A 61 4.52 6.64 8.07
N TRP A 62 3.41 6.02 7.68
CA TRP A 62 2.07 6.49 8.01
C TRP A 62 1.85 6.59 9.53
N GLU A 63 2.18 5.54 10.29
CA GLU A 63 2.01 5.55 11.75
C GLU A 63 2.85 6.67 12.42
N LYS A 64 4.06 6.93 11.92
CA LYS A 64 4.91 8.02 12.39
C LYS A 64 4.32 9.41 12.09
N GLU A 65 3.73 9.59 10.91
CA GLU A 65 3.20 10.89 10.48
C GLU A 65 1.86 11.21 11.14
N TYR A 66 0.98 10.21 11.27
CA TYR A 66 -0.38 10.43 11.77
C TYR A 66 -0.55 10.11 13.26
N VAL A 67 0.46 9.52 13.92
CA VAL A 67 0.46 9.15 15.36
C VAL A 67 -0.81 8.36 15.75
N ARG A 68 -1.34 7.55 14.81
CA ARG A 68 -2.52 6.72 15.01
C ARG A 68 -2.13 5.25 15.02
N PRO A 69 -2.48 4.49 16.08
CA PRO A 69 -2.16 3.07 16.12
C PRO A 69 -3.01 2.30 15.10
N ILE A 70 -2.35 1.56 14.21
CA ILE A 70 -3.05 0.65 13.26
C ILE A 70 -3.68 -0.55 14.00
N ASN A 71 -3.33 -0.80 15.26
CA ASN A 71 -4.00 -1.82 16.07
C ASN A 71 -5.53 -1.63 16.15
N ASP A 72 -6.02 -0.40 16.00
CA ASP A 72 -7.44 -0.09 16.04
C ASP A 72 -8.09 -0.03 14.64
N PHE A 73 -7.38 -0.43 13.58
CA PHE A 73 -7.85 -0.29 12.20
C PHE A 73 -9.13 -1.08 11.89
N ARG A 74 -9.44 -2.12 12.67
CA ARG A 74 -10.72 -2.83 12.61
C ARG A 74 -11.87 -2.09 13.29
N PHE A 75 -11.55 -1.22 14.25
CA PHE A 75 -12.52 -0.51 15.09
C PHE A 75 -12.77 0.93 14.61
N ILE A 76 -11.92 1.46 13.72
CA ILE A 76 -12.18 2.73 13.04
C ILE A 76 -13.30 2.58 12.00
N HIS A 77 -14.00 3.67 11.74
CA HIS A 77 -15.12 3.68 10.82
C HIS A 77 -14.66 3.27 9.41
N VAL A 78 -15.50 2.55 8.65
CA VAL A 78 -15.09 1.98 7.35
C VAL A 78 -14.57 3.03 6.36
N ASN A 79 -15.15 4.22 6.34
CA ASN A 79 -14.64 5.32 5.51
C ASN A 79 -13.28 5.88 6.00
N GLU A 80 -12.98 5.77 7.29
CA GLU A 80 -11.65 6.10 7.82
C GLU A 80 -10.63 5.02 7.44
N ARG A 81 -11.04 3.75 7.36
CA ARG A 81 -10.22 2.66 6.79
C ARG A 81 -9.88 2.96 5.33
N MET A 82 -10.85 3.41 4.54
CA MET A 82 -10.63 3.84 3.14
C MET A 82 -9.66 5.02 3.04
N ALA A 83 -9.81 6.04 3.88
CA ALA A 83 -8.92 7.20 3.89
C ALA A 83 -7.48 6.81 4.30
N ALA A 84 -7.34 5.95 5.31
CA ALA A 84 -6.03 5.46 5.73
C ALA A 84 -5.40 4.52 4.69
N PHE A 85 -6.19 3.68 4.01
CA PHE A 85 -5.74 2.90 2.85
C PHE A 85 -5.16 3.83 1.77
N TYR A 86 -5.88 4.89 1.41
CA TYR A 86 -5.42 5.85 0.41
C TYR A 86 -4.08 6.48 0.83
N GLN A 87 -3.95 6.89 2.08
CA GLN A 87 -2.72 7.49 2.59
C GLN A 87 -1.55 6.49 2.55
N ILE A 88 -1.73 5.26 3.05
CA ILE A 88 -0.72 4.20 3.00
C ILE A 88 -0.32 3.90 1.55
N PHE A 89 -1.28 3.88 0.63
CA PHE A 89 -1.02 3.73 -0.80
C PHE A 89 -0.15 4.87 -1.35
N MET A 90 -0.38 6.12 -0.95
CA MET A 90 0.46 7.24 -1.37
C MET A 90 1.90 7.14 -0.83
N PHE A 91 2.10 6.63 0.39
CA PHE A 91 3.44 6.27 0.87
C PHE A 91 4.06 5.16 0.01
N PHE A 92 3.28 4.13 -0.33
CA PHE A 92 3.74 3.06 -1.21
C PHE A 92 4.20 3.59 -2.57
N ILE A 93 3.42 4.48 -3.20
CA ILE A 93 3.79 5.11 -4.49
C ILE A 93 5.07 5.96 -4.36
N ARG A 94 5.22 6.67 -3.25
CA ARG A 94 6.48 7.40 -3.00
C ARG A 94 7.67 6.44 -2.92
N ARG A 95 7.52 5.35 -2.16
CA ARG A 95 8.60 4.37 -1.95
C ARG A 95 8.94 3.61 -3.23
N ILE A 96 7.96 3.20 -4.02
CA ILE A 96 8.24 2.52 -5.28
C ILE A 96 8.94 3.47 -6.27
N ASN A 97 8.54 4.74 -6.33
CA ASN A 97 9.23 5.73 -7.17
C ASN A 97 10.67 6.00 -6.73
N ASP A 98 10.97 5.87 -5.44
CA ASP A 98 12.36 5.92 -4.95
C ASP A 98 13.18 4.74 -5.49
N LEU A 99 12.58 3.55 -5.59
CA LEU A 99 13.23 2.30 -6.02
C LEU A 99 13.30 2.11 -7.55
N LEU A 100 12.38 2.68 -8.31
CA LEU A 100 12.36 2.52 -9.75
C LEU A 100 13.45 3.33 -10.43
N ILE A 101 13.99 2.80 -11.52
CA ILE A 101 14.91 3.54 -12.41
C ILE A 101 14.15 4.68 -13.08
N THR A 102 12.95 4.37 -13.59
CA THR A 102 12.02 5.35 -14.14
C THR A 102 10.78 5.42 -13.23
N PRO A 103 10.52 6.54 -12.55
CA PRO A 103 9.34 6.71 -11.71
C PRO A 103 8.05 6.49 -12.49
N LEU A 104 7.00 6.08 -11.77
CA LEU A 104 5.66 5.98 -12.30
C LEU A 104 5.17 7.37 -12.74
N ASP A 105 4.69 7.48 -13.97
CA ASP A 105 4.02 8.69 -14.43
C ASP A 105 2.67 8.90 -13.72
N THR A 106 2.13 10.11 -13.81
CA THR A 106 0.88 10.49 -13.16
C THR A 106 -0.31 9.64 -13.61
N SER A 107 -0.37 9.25 -14.88
CA SER A 107 -1.48 8.44 -15.41
C SER A 107 -1.46 7.03 -14.82
N THR A 108 -0.26 6.45 -14.70
CA THR A 108 -0.03 5.15 -14.08
C THR A 108 -0.35 5.20 -12.59
N VAL A 109 0.09 6.23 -11.88
CA VAL A 109 -0.25 6.42 -10.45
C VAL A 109 -1.76 6.53 -10.24
N ILE A 110 -2.47 7.30 -11.08
CA ILE A 110 -3.93 7.45 -11.00
C ILE A 110 -4.63 6.11 -11.26
N PHE A 111 -4.20 5.38 -12.29
CA PHE A 111 -4.75 4.07 -12.62
C PHE A 111 -4.60 3.09 -11.44
N LEU A 112 -3.38 2.96 -10.91
CA LEU A 112 -3.08 2.07 -9.79
C LEU A 112 -3.86 2.46 -8.54
N ARG A 113 -3.90 3.75 -8.21
CA ARG A 113 -4.66 4.27 -7.08
C ARG A 113 -6.13 3.91 -7.19
N ASN A 114 -6.74 4.13 -8.35
CA ASN A 114 -8.16 3.86 -8.56
C ASN A 114 -8.45 2.36 -8.49
N ALA A 115 -7.65 1.53 -9.15
CA ALA A 115 -7.79 0.08 -9.11
C ALA A 115 -7.68 -0.46 -7.66
N SER A 116 -6.67 -0.01 -6.91
CA SER A 116 -6.47 -0.42 -5.52
C SER A 116 -7.61 0.04 -4.60
N LEU A 117 -8.09 1.28 -4.76
CA LEU A 117 -9.21 1.80 -3.95
C LEU A 117 -10.54 1.11 -4.27
N ILE A 118 -10.80 0.80 -5.54
CA ILE A 118 -12.00 0.06 -5.96
C ILE A 118 -11.95 -1.35 -5.37
N ASN A 119 -10.84 -2.07 -5.53
CA ASN A 119 -10.69 -3.42 -4.98
C ASN A 119 -10.87 -3.44 -3.45
N PHE A 120 -10.34 -2.44 -2.74
CA PHE A 120 -10.49 -2.37 -1.29
C PHE A 120 -11.91 -2.01 -0.87
N LYS A 121 -12.58 -1.13 -1.61
CA LYS A 121 -14.00 -0.84 -1.41
C LYS A 121 -14.85 -2.10 -1.59
N ASP A 122 -14.66 -2.82 -2.69
CA ASP A 122 -15.40 -4.06 -2.99
C ASP A 122 -15.17 -5.12 -1.91
N PHE A 123 -13.94 -5.24 -1.40
CA PHE A 123 -13.62 -6.10 -0.26
C PHE A 123 -14.41 -5.73 1.00
N LEU A 124 -14.43 -4.45 1.38
CA LEU A 124 -15.17 -3.98 2.55
C LEU A 124 -16.68 -4.16 2.39
N GLU A 125 -17.22 -3.91 1.20
CA GLU A 125 -18.64 -4.14 0.90
C GLU A 125 -19.00 -5.63 0.95
N ALA A 126 -18.10 -6.52 0.51
CA ALA A 126 -18.27 -7.97 0.64
C ALA A 126 -18.23 -8.46 2.11
N GLU A 127 -17.54 -7.74 3.01
CA GLU A 127 -17.60 -7.98 4.46
C GLU A 127 -18.88 -7.43 5.12
N GLY A 128 -19.75 -6.76 4.35
CA GLY A 128 -21.04 -6.23 4.82
C GLY A 128 -21.00 -4.77 5.29
N TYR A 129 -19.90 -4.05 5.06
CA TYR A 129 -19.83 -2.62 5.38
C TYR A 129 -20.46 -1.76 4.27
N VAL A 130 -21.03 -0.61 4.65
CA VAL A 130 -21.49 0.40 3.69
C VAL A 130 -20.39 1.43 3.48
N VAL A 131 -19.80 1.48 2.28
CA VAL A 131 -18.70 2.39 1.95
C VAL A 131 -19.20 3.57 1.13
N THR A 132 -19.25 4.76 1.75
CA THR A 132 -19.64 6.01 1.08
C THR A 132 -18.46 6.85 0.61
N TYR A 133 -17.24 6.34 0.74
CA TYR A 133 -16.02 7.01 0.31
C TYR A 133 -16.01 7.25 -1.21
N GLU A 134 -15.81 8.51 -1.62
CA GLU A 134 -15.71 8.90 -3.02
C GLU A 134 -14.27 8.74 -3.54
N ILE A 135 -14.09 7.90 -4.56
CA ILE A 135 -12.83 7.75 -5.28
C ILE A 135 -12.79 8.83 -6.38
N LYS A 136 -11.98 9.88 -6.17
CA LYS A 136 -11.79 11.01 -7.10
C LYS A 136 -10.54 10.83 -7.95
#